data_AF-A0A5N5JDV8-F1
#
_entry.id   AF-A0A5N5JDV8-F1
#
_cell.length_a   1.000
_cell.length_b   1.000
_cell.length_c   1.000
_cell.angle_alpha   90.00
_cell.angle_beta   90.00
_cell.angle_gamma   90.00
#
_symmetry.space_group_name_H-M   'P 1'
#
loop_
_entity.id
_entity.type
_entity.pdbx_description
1 polymer ?
#
loop_
_entity_poly.entity_id
_entity_poly.type
_entity_poly.pdbx_seq_one_letter_code
_entity_poly.pdbx_strand_id
1 'polypeptide(L)'
;MTWEMKSVMAADFSCRYTNCRDVLLKASALDPRFKGLPFLENEEKELIFIKLTVEASNSIHVEQQEDAVEEKPPDSTEEDEIHPAKKLKAMDLLFGNSFQQMPETCPLSRSASEVSREEVLKYRSMAPLPLTESPLD
;
A
#
# COMPACT_ATOMS: atom_id res chain seq x y z
N MET A 1 5.24 39.19 -8.74
CA MET A 1 5.69 38.90 -7.36
C MET A 1 7.09 39.47 -7.17
N THR A 2 7.29 40.32 -6.17
CA THR A 2 8.58 40.98 -5.88
C THR A 2 9.54 40.05 -5.13
N TRP A 3 10.84 40.33 -5.17
CA TRP A 3 11.87 39.56 -4.45
C TRP A 3 11.60 39.51 -2.95
N GLU A 4 11.16 40.63 -2.36
CA GLU A 4 10.82 40.73 -0.94
C GLU A 4 9.70 39.75 -0.56
N MET A 5 8.63 39.64 -1.37
CA MET A 5 7.57 38.66 -1.10
C MET A 5 8.11 37.22 -1.10
N LYS A 6 8.97 36.87 -2.08
CA LYS A 6 9.59 35.53 -2.11
C LYS A 6 10.45 35.27 -0.88
N SER A 7 11.20 36.28 -0.43
CA SER A 7 12.06 36.17 0.75
C SER A 7 11.24 35.96 2.03
N VAL A 8 10.14 36.68 2.20
CA VAL A 8 9.25 36.52 3.36
C VAL A 8 8.60 35.13 3.34
N MET A 9 8.09 34.69 2.18
CA MET A 9 7.50 33.35 2.03
C MET A 9 8.52 32.25 2.30
N ALA A 10 9.74 32.39 1.79
CA ALA A 10 10.81 31.41 2.02
C ALA A 10 11.15 31.29 3.51
N ALA A 11 11.35 32.42 4.20
CA ALA A 11 11.63 32.43 5.63
C ALA A 11 10.51 31.78 6.46
N ASP A 12 9.26 32.07 6.12
CA ASP A 12 8.08 31.53 6.77
C ASP A 12 7.94 30.00 6.54
N PHE A 13 8.13 29.53 5.31
CA PHE A 13 8.16 28.10 5.00
C PHE A 13 9.33 27.37 5.67
N SER A 14 10.52 27.98 5.72
CA SER A 14 11.68 27.36 6.36
C SER A 14 11.43 27.05 7.84
N CYS A 15 10.72 27.93 8.57
CA CYS A 15 10.36 27.68 9.96
C CYS A 15 9.29 26.56 10.08
N ARG A 16 8.22 26.64 9.27
CA ARG A 16 7.06 25.74 9.38
C ARG A 16 7.34 24.30 8.94
N TYR A 17 8.24 24.10 7.98
CA TYR A 17 8.56 22.78 7.44
C TYR A 17 9.92 22.25 7.93
N THR A 18 10.39 22.73 9.09
CA THR A 18 11.59 22.20 9.74
C THR A 18 11.41 20.71 10.00
N ASN A 19 12.37 19.87 9.57
CA ASN A 19 12.34 18.41 9.71
C ASN A 19 11.20 17.68 8.97
N CYS A 20 10.40 18.37 8.14
CA CYS A 20 9.32 17.74 7.38
C CYS A 20 9.77 17.19 6.01
N ARG A 21 11.03 17.38 5.61
CA ARG A 21 11.51 17.04 4.27
C ARG A 21 11.23 15.58 3.90
N ASP A 22 11.54 14.62 4.78
CA ASP A 22 11.33 13.20 4.49
C ASP A 22 9.84 12.86 4.28
N VAL A 23 8.96 13.38 5.15
CA VAL A 23 7.51 13.19 5.06
C VAL A 23 6.94 13.80 3.77
N LEU A 24 7.34 15.03 3.44
CA LEU A 24 6.87 15.72 2.24
C LEU A 24 7.32 15.00 0.96
N LEU A 25 8.56 14.50 0.92
CA LEU A 25 9.09 13.75 -0.21
C LEU A 25 8.35 12.42 -0.39
N LYS A 26 8.11 11.67 0.69
CA LYS A 26 7.32 10.43 0.66
C LYS A 26 5.88 10.69 0.22
N ALA A 27 5.21 11.68 0.80
CA ALA A 27 3.85 12.05 0.42
C ALA A 27 3.75 12.45 -1.06
N SER A 28 4.72 13.23 -1.56
CA SER A 28 4.78 13.61 -2.97
C SER A 28 5.05 12.41 -3.89
N ALA A 29 5.87 11.45 -3.45
CA ALA A 29 6.12 10.21 -4.17
C ALA A 29 4.88 9.31 -4.26
N LEU A 30 4.03 9.32 -3.22
CA LEU A 30 2.78 8.57 -3.15
C LEU A 30 1.65 9.20 -3.97
N ASP A 31 1.66 10.52 -4.19
CA ASP A 31 0.70 11.16 -5.10
C ASP A 31 1.06 10.85 -6.56
N PRO A 32 0.18 10.17 -7.33
CA PRO A 32 0.46 9.78 -8.71
C PRO A 32 0.77 10.94 -9.66
N ARG A 33 0.37 12.17 -9.30
CA ARG A 33 0.65 13.40 -10.07
C ARG A 33 2.05 13.93 -9.80
N PHE A 34 2.56 13.75 -8.58
CA PHE A 34 3.83 14.34 -8.12
C PHE A 34 4.99 13.34 -8.02
N LYS A 35 4.74 12.04 -8.23
CA LYS A 35 5.73 10.96 -8.10
C LYS A 35 7.01 11.09 -8.93
N GLY A 36 7.02 11.96 -9.94
CA GLY A 36 8.19 12.23 -10.78
C GLY A 36 9.31 12.99 -10.07
N LEU A 37 9.00 13.73 -8.99
CA LEU A 37 9.95 14.48 -8.16
C LEU A 37 11.05 15.23 -8.96
N PRO A 38 10.70 16.06 -9.96
CA PRO A 38 11.68 16.62 -10.91
C PRO A 38 12.76 17.51 -10.28
N PHE A 39 12.55 17.93 -9.04
CA PHE A 39 13.45 18.79 -8.26
C PHE A 39 14.53 18.01 -7.48
N LEU A 40 14.57 16.68 -7.58
CA LEU A 40 15.58 15.82 -6.97
C LEU A 40 16.47 15.14 -8.01
N GLU A 41 17.69 14.81 -7.61
CA GLU A 41 18.59 13.95 -8.39
C GLU A 41 18.09 12.50 -8.45
N ASN A 42 18.57 11.72 -9.42
CA ASN A 42 18.10 10.36 -9.63
C ASN A 42 18.40 9.45 -8.42
N GLU A 43 19.54 9.66 -7.77
CA GLU A 43 19.96 8.95 -6.56
C GLU A 43 19.02 9.27 -5.38
N GLU A 44 18.66 10.54 -5.20
CA GLU A 44 17.73 10.96 -4.14
C GLU A 44 16.34 10.36 -4.36
N LYS A 45 15.86 10.35 -5.61
CA LYS A 45 14.58 9.71 -5.98
C LYS A 45 14.59 8.23 -5.62
N GLU A 46 15.67 7.53 -5.97
CA GLU A 46 15.81 6.11 -5.69
C GLU A 46 15.76 5.83 -4.19
N LEU A 47 16.46 6.63 -3.38
CA LEU A 47 16.43 6.52 -1.92
C LEU A 47 15.01 6.67 -1.34
N ILE A 48 14.19 7.58 -1.88
CA ILE A 48 12.80 7.74 -1.44
C ILE A 48 11.98 6.48 -1.75
N PHE A 49 12.10 5.91 -2.95
CA PHE A 49 11.36 4.70 -3.31
C PHE A 49 11.87 3.44 -2.58
N ILE A 50 13.15 3.35 -2.26
CA ILE A 50 13.70 2.29 -1.40
C ILE A 50 13.07 2.37 -0.01
N LYS A 51 13.04 3.58 0.60
CA LYS A 51 12.39 3.79 1.91
C LYS A 51 10.91 3.40 1.88
N LEU A 52 10.18 3.82 0.84
CA LEU A 52 8.77 3.45 0.66
C LEU A 52 8.57 1.94 0.53
N THR A 53 9.47 1.25 -0.19
CA THR A 53 9.40 -0.21 -0.34
C THR A 53 9.57 -0.93 1.00
N VAL A 54 10.50 -0.46 1.84
CA VAL A 54 10.72 -1.00 3.19
C VAL A 54 9.50 -0.75 4.08
N GLU A 55 8.94 0.46 4.05
CA GLU A 55 7.75 0.82 4.83
C GLU A 55 6.51 0.03 4.41
N ALA A 56 6.32 -0.18 3.10
CA ALA A 56 5.25 -1.01 2.56
C ALA A 56 5.41 -2.48 3.01
N SER A 57 6.63 -3.03 2.92
CA SER A 57 6.90 -4.40 3.35
C SER A 57 6.65 -4.61 4.84
N ASN A 58 6.96 -3.62 5.67
CA ASN A 58 6.69 -3.68 7.10
C ASN A 58 5.19 -3.63 7.40
N SER A 59 4.42 -2.83 6.63
CA SER A 59 2.97 -2.70 6.81
C SER A 59 2.23 -4.00 6.50
N ILE A 60 2.60 -4.70 5.42
CA ILE A 60 2.04 -6.01 5.07
C ILE A 60 2.27 -7.06 6.17
N HIS A 61 3.42 -7.02 6.84
CA HIS A 61 3.73 -7.97 7.91
C HIS A 61 2.85 -7.76 9.15
N VAL A 62 2.46 -6.51 9.43
CA VAL A 62 1.56 -6.17 10.55
C VAL A 62 0.14 -6.67 10.28
N GLU A 63 -0.38 -6.48 9.06
CA GLU A 63 -1.74 -6.93 8.69
C GLU A 63 -1.91 -8.46 8.75
N GLN A 64 -0.87 -9.22 8.37
CA GLN A 64 -0.88 -10.69 8.47
C GLN A 64 -0.88 -11.21 9.92
N GLN A 65 -0.43 -10.41 10.88
CA GLN A 65 -0.38 -10.79 12.29
C GLN A 65 -1.73 -10.56 13.00
N GLU A 66 -2.53 -9.60 12.53
CA GLU A 66 -3.85 -9.27 13.10
C GLU A 66 -4.93 -10.27 12.65
N ASP A 67 -4.88 -10.76 11.41
CA ASP A 67 -5.82 -11.77 10.86
C ASP A 67 -5.68 -13.17 11.50
N ALA A 68 -4.65 -13.40 12.33
CA ALA A 68 -4.39 -14.69 12.97
C ALA A 68 -5.03 -14.85 14.37
N VAL A 69 -5.76 -13.84 14.87
CA VAL A 69 -6.30 -13.79 16.25
C VAL A 69 -7.82 -13.66 16.27
N GLU A 70 -8.54 -14.45 15.47
CA GLU A 70 -9.99 -14.68 15.63
C GLU A 70 -10.28 -16.03 14.95
N GLU A 71 -10.49 -17.16 15.63
CA GLU A 71 -11.61 -17.52 16.49
C GLU A 71 -11.24 -18.86 17.19
N LYS A 72 -11.20 -18.89 18.52
CA LYS A 72 -11.18 -20.16 19.28
C LYS A 72 -12.62 -20.45 19.73
N PRO A 73 -13.32 -21.43 19.16
CA PRO A 73 -14.63 -21.79 19.66
C PRO A 73 -14.48 -22.56 20.99
N PRO A 74 -15.37 -22.35 21.97
CA PRO A 74 -15.37 -23.11 23.21
C PRO A 74 -15.88 -24.53 22.98
N ASP A 75 -15.31 -25.42 23.78
CA ASP A 75 -15.61 -26.83 23.96
C ASP A 75 -17.09 -27.10 24.27
N SER A 76 -17.67 -28.10 23.61
CA SER A 76 -18.92 -28.78 23.99
C SER A 76 -18.97 -30.13 23.29
N THR A 77 -18.63 -31.20 24.02
CA THR A 77 -19.16 -32.58 23.85
C THR A 77 -20.70 -32.53 23.72
N GLU A 78 -21.40 -33.31 22.89
CA GLU A 78 -21.51 -34.78 22.87
C GLU A 78 -22.02 -35.31 21.50
N GLU A 79 -22.11 -36.63 21.43
CA GLU A 79 -22.06 -37.57 20.31
C GLU A 79 -23.42 -37.76 19.60
N ASP A 80 -23.45 -37.92 18.26
CA ASP A 80 -24.25 -38.98 17.60
C ASP A 80 -23.94 -39.17 16.09
N GLU A 81 -24.21 -40.38 15.62
CA GLU A 81 -23.66 -41.07 14.44
C GLU A 81 -24.13 -40.66 13.00
N ILE A 82 -23.15 -40.63 12.08
CA ILE A 82 -23.11 -41.07 10.65
C ILE A 82 -23.97 -40.32 9.57
N HIS A 83 -23.32 -39.40 8.82
CA HIS A 83 -23.03 -39.42 7.35
C HIS A 83 -22.52 -38.05 6.87
N PRO A 84 -21.49 -37.95 6.00
CA PRO A 84 -20.80 -36.70 5.72
C PRO A 84 -21.57 -35.86 4.69
N ALA A 85 -22.48 -35.01 5.15
CA ALA A 85 -22.91 -33.88 4.35
C ALA A 85 -21.67 -33.01 4.12
N LYS A 86 -21.19 -32.97 2.87
CA LYS A 86 -20.08 -32.09 2.46
C LYS A 86 -20.43 -30.69 2.93
N LYS A 87 -19.69 -30.18 3.92
CA LYS A 87 -19.84 -28.81 4.40
C LYS A 87 -19.50 -27.90 3.22
N LEU A 88 -20.50 -27.50 2.45
CA LEU A 88 -20.32 -26.51 1.39
C LEU A 88 -19.81 -25.26 2.07
N LYS A 89 -18.68 -24.72 1.60
CA LYS A 89 -18.17 -23.46 2.13
C LYS A 89 -19.20 -22.39 1.77
N ALA A 90 -19.38 -21.38 2.63
CA ALA A 90 -20.35 -20.31 2.41
C ALA A 90 -20.21 -19.65 1.01
N MET A 91 -18.98 -19.60 0.48
CA MET A 91 -18.67 -19.12 -0.87
C MET A 91 -19.24 -20.01 -1.98
N ASP A 92 -19.18 -21.33 -1.82
CA ASP A 92 -19.79 -22.30 -2.75
C ASP A 92 -21.32 -22.15 -2.76
N LEU A 93 -21.90 -21.82 -1.60
CA LEU A 93 -23.33 -21.62 -1.45
C LEU A 93 -23.80 -20.30 -2.10
N LEU A 94 -23.01 -19.24 -2.01
CA LEU A 94 -23.37 -17.89 -2.47
C LEU A 94 -23.13 -17.68 -3.97
N PHE A 95 -22.03 -18.21 -4.50
CA PHE A 95 -21.62 -17.98 -5.89
C PHE A 95 -21.69 -19.23 -6.77
N GLY A 96 -22.02 -20.39 -6.18
CA GLY A 96 -22.04 -21.67 -6.87
C GLY A 96 -20.67 -22.04 -7.45
N ASN A 97 -20.67 -23.06 -8.30
CA ASN A 97 -19.46 -23.56 -8.96
C ASN A 97 -18.92 -22.62 -10.06
N SER A 98 -19.63 -21.52 -10.34
CA SER A 98 -19.21 -20.45 -11.24
C SER A 98 -18.03 -19.65 -10.70
N PHE A 99 -17.90 -19.56 -9.38
CA PHE A 99 -16.71 -19.01 -8.75
C PHE A 99 -15.66 -20.10 -8.68
N GLN A 100 -14.82 -20.20 -9.72
CA GLN A 100 -13.57 -20.96 -9.60
C GLN A 100 -12.69 -20.22 -8.61
N GLN A 101 -12.71 -20.68 -7.36
CA GLN A 101 -11.60 -20.40 -6.45
C GLN A 101 -10.36 -20.86 -7.21
N MET A 102 -9.49 -19.90 -7.57
CA MET A 102 -8.19 -20.19 -8.17
C MET A 102 -7.60 -21.37 -7.38
N PRO A 103 -7.13 -22.44 -8.05
CA PRO A 103 -6.57 -23.56 -7.33
C PRO A 103 -5.54 -23.01 -6.35
N GLU A 104 -5.55 -23.50 -5.11
CA GLU A 104 -4.46 -23.32 -4.17
C GLU A 104 -3.21 -24.09 -4.64
N THR A 105 -2.84 -23.95 -5.92
CA THR A 105 -1.43 -23.86 -6.24
C THR A 105 -0.99 -22.60 -5.54
N CYS A 106 -0.43 -22.74 -4.33
CA CYS A 106 0.25 -21.66 -3.65
C CYS A 106 1.03 -20.88 -4.73
N PRO A 107 0.67 -19.63 -5.07
CA PRO A 107 1.69 -18.78 -5.65
C PRO A 107 2.75 -18.78 -4.56
N LEU A 108 3.89 -19.46 -4.81
CA LEU A 108 5.08 -19.50 -3.98
C LEU A 108 5.00 -18.36 -2.97
N SER A 109 4.73 -18.62 -1.68
CA SER A 109 4.28 -17.57 -0.75
C SER A 109 5.23 -16.38 -0.84
N ARG A 110 4.86 -15.36 -1.62
CA ARG A 110 5.81 -14.32 -1.99
C ARG A 110 6.07 -13.54 -0.72
N SER A 111 7.34 -13.30 -0.43
CA SER A 111 7.67 -12.53 0.76
C SER A 111 7.05 -11.14 0.66
N ALA A 112 6.65 -10.54 1.78
CA ALA A 112 6.13 -9.17 1.81
C ALA A 112 7.08 -8.17 1.11
N SER A 113 8.39 -8.41 1.22
CA SER A 113 9.44 -7.65 0.54
C SER A 113 9.37 -7.77 -0.98
N GLU A 114 9.16 -8.99 -1.49
CA GLU A 114 9.02 -9.24 -2.92
C GLU A 114 7.76 -8.56 -3.49
N VAL A 115 6.62 -8.72 -2.81
CA VAL A 115 5.35 -8.09 -3.20
C VAL A 115 5.49 -6.57 -3.22
N SER A 116 6.01 -5.98 -2.15
CA SER A 116 6.19 -4.52 -2.03
C SER A 116 7.11 -3.97 -3.11
N ARG A 117 8.22 -4.67 -3.39
CA ARG A 117 9.17 -4.26 -4.42
C ARG A 117 8.54 -4.29 -5.81
N GLU A 118 7.79 -5.35 -6.13
CA GLU A 118 7.09 -5.47 -7.41
C GLU A 118 6.06 -4.37 -7.60
N GLU A 119 5.28 -4.07 -6.56
CA GLU A 119 4.26 -3.02 -6.59
C GLU A 119 4.87 -1.64 -6.77
N VAL A 120 5.92 -1.30 -6.03
CA VAL A 120 6.62 -0.01 -6.16
C VAL A 120 7.24 0.13 -7.55
N LEU A 121 7.85 -0.92 -8.10
CA LEU A 121 8.40 -0.90 -9.46
C LEU A 121 7.30 -0.67 -10.51
N LYS A 122 6.17 -1.36 -10.38
CA LYS A 122 5.00 -1.18 -11.25
C LYS A 122 4.50 0.26 -11.17
N TYR A 123 4.31 0.79 -9.96
CA TYR A 123 3.85 2.15 -9.74
C TYR A 123 4.79 3.20 -10.37
N ARG A 124 6.11 3.02 -10.23
CA ARG A 124 7.12 3.91 -10.83
C ARG A 124 7.13 3.86 -12.35
N SER A 125 6.86 2.71 -12.95
CA SER A 125 6.85 2.55 -14.41
C SER A 125 5.69 3.28 -15.11
N MET A 126 4.59 3.53 -14.38
CA MET A 126 3.44 4.24 -14.91
C MET A 126 3.75 5.73 -15.06
N ALA A 127 3.28 6.37 -16.14
CA ALA A 127 3.40 7.82 -16.29
C ALA A 127 2.72 8.57 -15.11
N PRO A 128 3.24 9.73 -14.68
CA PRO A 128 2.53 10.60 -13.74
C PRO A 128 1.18 11.04 -14.30
N LEU A 129 0.18 11.16 -13.42
CA LEU A 129 -1.12 11.68 -13.83
C LEU A 129 -0.98 13.17 -14.19
N PRO A 130 -1.65 13.64 -15.25
CA PRO A 130 -1.62 15.04 -15.62
C PRO A 130 -2.32 15.89 -14.54
N LEU A 131 -1.84 17.12 -14.37
CA LEU A 131 -2.53 18.15 -13.59
C LEU A 131 -3.61 18.76 -14.49
N THR A 132 -4.71 18.03 -14.70
CA THR A 132 -5.88 18.57 -15.39
C THR A 132 -6.63 19.48 -14.42
N GLU A 133 -6.90 20.71 -14.86
CA GLU A 133 -7.51 21.83 -14.12
C GLU A 133 -6.52 22.70 -13.32
N SER A 134 -6.48 24.00 -13.64
CA SER A 134 -5.91 25.02 -12.75
C SER A 134 -6.89 25.17 -11.58
N PRO A 135 -6.47 25.04 -10.32
CA PRO A 135 -7.36 25.23 -9.17
C PRO A 135 -7.84 26.69 -9.00
N LEU A 136 -7.51 27.57 -9.94
CA LEU A 136 -7.85 28.99 -9.96
C LEU A 136 -8.71 29.39 -11.18
N ASP A 137 -9.05 28.43 -12.05
CA ASP A 137 -10.00 28.65 -13.15
C ASP A 137 -11.46 28.56 -12.66
#